data_AF-A0A1J7IF12-F1
#
_entry.id   AF-A0A1J7IF12-F1
#
_cell.length_a   1.000
_cell.length_b   1.000
_cell.length_c   1.000
_cell.angle_alpha   90.00
_cell.angle_beta   90.00
_cell.angle_gamma   90.00
#
_symmetry.space_group_name_H-M   'P 1'
#
loop_
_entity.id
_entity.type
_entity.pdbx_description
1 polymer ?
#
loop_
_entity_poly.entity_id
_entity_poly.type
_entity_poly.pdbx_seq_one_letter_code
_entity_poly.pdbx_strand_id
1 'polypeptide(L)'
;MGKKGKHFSLNVKIADSVPSSGWNIFPHFKVGLTNQADTKNSIVKALGQVLHFLKTMKVKNMNKEACKHLECLWDEVQLFGFNLTWLEPYIESALNVEAYMEKAEKVKNLKKHVVDLENELRILKTKLAVGEVVLDIARRDLEEVEKSFEEKDINAEMGYGT
;
A
#
# COMPACT_ATOMS: atom_id res chain seq x y z
N MET A 1 -44.83 -45.77 -5.17
CA MET A 1 -43.72 -44.82 -5.39
C MET A 1 -44.17 -43.76 -6.39
N GLY A 2 -44.64 -42.60 -5.91
CA GLY A 2 -45.02 -41.47 -6.78
C GLY A 2 -43.95 -40.38 -6.75
N LYS A 3 -43.36 -40.03 -7.89
CA LYS A 3 -42.32 -38.99 -8.00
C LYS A 3 -42.89 -37.63 -7.61
N LYS A 4 -42.30 -36.95 -6.62
CA LYS A 4 -42.60 -35.55 -6.30
C LYS A 4 -42.23 -34.68 -7.50
N GLY A 5 -43.23 -34.06 -8.14
CA GLY A 5 -43.03 -33.12 -9.24
C GLY A 5 -42.26 -31.88 -8.78
N LYS A 6 -41.33 -31.40 -9.61
CA LYS A 6 -40.61 -30.15 -9.37
C LYS A 6 -41.59 -28.99 -9.58
N HIS A 7 -41.75 -28.15 -8.56
CA HIS A 7 -42.59 -26.96 -8.63
C HIS A 7 -41.76 -25.80 -9.20
N PHE A 8 -42.24 -25.20 -10.29
CA PHE A 8 -41.63 -24.01 -10.90
C PHE A 8 -42.51 -22.80 -10.57
N SER A 9 -41.88 -21.69 -10.18
CA SER A 9 -42.57 -20.44 -9.88
C SER A 9 -42.14 -19.36 -10.87
N LEU A 10 -43.11 -18.67 -11.45
CA LEU A 10 -42.90 -17.57 -12.38
C LEU A 10 -43.16 -16.26 -11.64
N ASN A 11 -42.18 -15.36 -11.58
CA ASN A 11 -42.34 -14.03 -11.02
C ASN A 11 -42.29 -12.99 -12.15
N VAL A 12 -43.37 -12.22 -12.31
CA VAL A 12 -43.48 -11.13 -13.27
C VAL A 12 -43.47 -9.82 -12.48
N LYS A 13 -42.55 -8.91 -12.81
CA LYS A 13 -42.49 -7.56 -12.23
C LYS A 13 -42.83 -6.53 -13.30
N ILE A 14 -43.61 -5.52 -12.93
CA ILE A 14 -43.91 -4.33 -13.75
C ILE A 14 -42.89 -3.27 -13.38
N ALA A 15 -42.24 -2.63 -14.37
CA ALA A 15 -41.30 -1.54 -14.10
C ALA A 15 -42.05 -0.25 -13.67
N ASP A 16 -41.45 0.51 -12.75
CA ASP A 16 -42.11 1.50 -11.89
C ASP A 16 -42.61 2.80 -12.56
N SER A 17 -42.84 2.84 -13.86
CA SER A 17 -43.44 4.01 -14.52
C SER A 17 -44.47 3.66 -15.58
N VAL A 18 -45.73 4.01 -15.28
CA VAL A 18 -46.87 3.97 -16.21
C VAL A 18 -47.21 5.42 -16.61
N PRO A 19 -47.12 5.81 -17.90
CA PRO A 19 -47.51 7.16 -18.33
C PRO A 19 -49.03 7.36 -18.28
N SER A 20 -49.48 8.57 -17.95
CA SER A 20 -50.85 8.90 -17.55
C SER A 20 -51.92 8.93 -18.65
N SER A 21 -51.64 8.63 -19.92
CA SER A 21 -52.71 8.49 -20.93
C SER A 21 -52.19 7.97 -22.28
N GLY A 22 -52.92 7.00 -22.86
CA GLY A 22 -52.79 6.58 -24.26
C GLY A 22 -52.30 5.15 -24.43
N TRP A 23 -53.22 4.21 -24.58
CA TRP A 23 -52.91 2.80 -24.77
C TRP A 23 -52.25 2.55 -26.13
N ASN A 24 -51.00 2.11 -26.09
CA ASN A 24 -50.42 1.06 -26.93
C ASN A 24 -49.11 0.61 -26.27
N ILE A 25 -49.23 -0.02 -25.10
CA ILE A 25 -48.08 -0.58 -24.37
C ILE A 25 -47.95 -2.02 -24.86
N PHE A 26 -47.00 -2.31 -25.76
CA PHE A 26 -46.42 -3.64 -25.81
C PHE A 26 -45.58 -3.76 -24.54
N PRO A 27 -46.01 -4.48 -23.48
CA PRO A 27 -45.21 -4.54 -22.29
C PRO A 27 -44.06 -5.49 -22.64
N HIS A 28 -42.84 -4.97 -22.68
CA HIS A 28 -41.66 -5.81 -22.77
C HIS A 28 -41.52 -6.56 -21.45
N PHE A 29 -42.20 -7.69 -21.32
CA PHE A 29 -42.09 -8.55 -20.16
C PHE A 29 -40.78 -9.34 -20.25
N LYS A 30 -39.84 -9.05 -19.35
CA LYS A 30 -38.68 -9.92 -19.16
C LYS A 30 -39.10 -11.11 -18.30
N VAL A 31 -39.43 -12.22 -18.93
CA VAL A 31 -39.78 -13.48 -18.26
C VAL A 31 -38.51 -14.23 -17.89
N GLY A 32 -38.21 -14.29 -16.59
CA GLY A 32 -37.13 -15.13 -16.05
C GLY A 32 -37.70 -16.42 -15.46
N LEU A 33 -37.39 -17.58 -16.06
CA LEU A 33 -37.64 -18.87 -15.43
C LEU A 33 -36.60 -19.04 -14.30
N THR A 34 -37.04 -18.99 -13.04
CA THR A 34 -36.17 -19.24 -11.90
C THR A 34 -36.60 -20.51 -11.19
N ASN A 35 -35.76 -21.54 -11.28
CA ASN A 35 -35.90 -22.69 -10.39
C ASN A 35 -35.43 -22.26 -8.99
N GLN A 36 -36.36 -22.27 -8.03
CA GLN A 36 -36.10 -21.87 -6.64
C GLN A 36 -35.10 -22.81 -5.93
N ALA A 37 -34.88 -24.03 -6.46
CA ALA A 37 -33.85 -24.95 -5.98
C ALA A 37 -32.45 -24.63 -6.56
N ASP A 38 -32.37 -24.12 -7.78
CA ASP A 38 -31.08 -23.81 -8.44
C ASP A 38 -30.49 -22.49 -7.95
N THR A 39 -31.33 -21.51 -7.63
CA THR A 39 -30.90 -20.20 -7.09
C THR A 39 -30.28 -20.31 -5.71
N LYS A 40 -30.89 -21.07 -4.78
CA LYS A 40 -30.33 -21.32 -3.44
C LYS A 40 -28.98 -22.04 -3.51
N ASN A 41 -28.84 -23.04 -4.37
CA ASN A 41 -27.57 -23.73 -4.57
C ASN A 41 -26.50 -22.81 -5.19
N SER A 42 -26.87 -21.90 -6.09
CA SER A 42 -25.94 -20.94 -6.70
C SER A 42 -25.39 -19.92 -5.69
N ILE A 43 -26.25 -19.42 -4.79
CA ILE A 43 -25.87 -18.46 -3.74
C ILE A 43 -24.87 -19.07 -2.76
N VAL A 44 -25.22 -20.25 -2.23
CA VAL A 44 -24.38 -20.95 -1.24
C VAL A 44 -23.02 -21.30 -1.86
N LYS A 45 -23.00 -21.61 -3.15
CA LYS A 45 -21.76 -21.83 -3.89
C LYS A 45 -20.92 -20.56 -4.01
N ALA A 46 -21.49 -19.43 -4.42
CA ALA A 46 -20.76 -18.17 -4.58
C ALA A 46 -20.18 -17.67 -3.24
N LEU A 47 -20.98 -17.66 -2.18
CA LEU A 47 -20.48 -17.31 -0.83
C LEU A 47 -19.43 -18.30 -0.35
N GLY A 48 -19.62 -19.59 -0.61
CA GLY A 48 -18.64 -20.63 -0.32
C GLY A 48 -17.31 -20.40 -1.05
N GLN A 49 -17.34 -19.91 -2.29
CA GLN A 49 -16.15 -19.57 -3.06
C GLN A 49 -15.41 -18.36 -2.46
N VAL A 50 -16.12 -17.31 -2.05
CA VAL A 50 -15.51 -16.16 -1.35
C VAL A 50 -14.83 -16.61 -0.05
N LEU A 51 -15.54 -17.37 0.79
CA LEU A 51 -15.00 -17.85 2.06
C LEU A 51 -13.81 -18.80 1.87
N HIS A 52 -13.90 -19.69 0.87
CA HIS A 52 -12.80 -20.58 0.52
C HIS A 52 -11.59 -19.80 0.00
N PHE A 53 -11.81 -18.78 -0.82
CA PHE A 53 -10.76 -17.89 -1.31
C PHE A 53 -10.06 -17.21 -0.14
N LEU A 54 -10.80 -16.52 0.74
CA LEU A 54 -10.22 -15.84 1.91
C LEU A 54 -9.46 -16.79 2.83
N LYS A 55 -9.93 -18.03 2.97
CA LYS A 55 -9.30 -19.05 3.82
C LYS A 55 -8.03 -19.65 3.22
N THR A 56 -8.00 -19.88 1.92
CA THR A 56 -6.88 -20.59 1.26
C THR A 56 -5.85 -19.64 0.66
N MET A 57 -6.25 -18.41 0.33
CA MET A 57 -5.36 -17.40 -0.21
C MET A 57 -4.35 -16.96 0.84
N LYS A 58 -3.08 -16.92 0.44
CA LYS A 58 -1.99 -16.41 1.28
C LYS A 58 -1.69 -14.99 0.87
N VAL A 59 -1.38 -14.13 1.85
CA VAL A 59 -0.98 -12.72 1.65
C VAL A 59 0.05 -12.57 0.53
N LYS A 60 1.10 -13.41 0.53
CA LYS A 60 2.16 -13.40 -0.49
C LYS A 60 1.73 -13.73 -1.92
N ASN A 61 0.58 -14.39 -2.09
CA ASN A 61 0.04 -14.79 -3.39
C ASN A 61 -1.05 -13.81 -3.86
N MET A 62 -1.38 -12.81 -3.05
CA MET A 62 -2.39 -11.80 -3.36
C MET A 62 -1.78 -10.75 -4.29
N ASN A 63 -1.90 -11.00 -5.59
CA ASN A 63 -1.51 -10.07 -6.65
C ASN A 63 -2.76 -9.39 -7.24
N LYS A 64 -2.55 -8.45 -8.18
CA LYS A 64 -3.64 -7.72 -8.85
C LYS A 64 -4.71 -8.63 -9.48
N GLU A 65 -4.32 -9.79 -10.02
CA GLU A 65 -5.27 -10.73 -10.61
C GLU A 65 -6.10 -11.46 -9.54
N ALA A 66 -5.47 -11.84 -8.43
CA ALA A 66 -6.15 -12.41 -7.28
C ALA A 66 -7.11 -11.39 -6.63
N CYS A 67 -6.74 -10.12 -6.54
CA CYS A 67 -7.63 -9.03 -6.10
C CYS A 67 -8.85 -8.91 -7.02
N LYS A 68 -8.65 -8.83 -8.34
CA LYS A 68 -9.75 -8.79 -9.31
C LYS A 68 -10.66 -10.01 -9.22
N HIS A 69 -10.09 -11.21 -9.01
CA HIS A 69 -10.90 -12.40 -8.86
C HIS A 69 -11.77 -12.35 -7.59
N LEU A 70 -11.22 -11.83 -6.49
CA LEU A 70 -11.98 -11.62 -5.26
C LEU A 70 -13.08 -10.56 -5.43
N GLU A 71 -12.80 -9.46 -6.13
CA GLU A 71 -13.80 -8.44 -6.48
C GLU A 71 -14.96 -9.06 -7.27
N CYS A 72 -14.68 -9.82 -8.33
CA CYS A 72 -15.72 -10.49 -9.11
C CYS A 72 -16.58 -11.44 -8.26
N LEU A 73 -15.95 -12.26 -7.40
CA LEU A 73 -16.68 -13.16 -6.51
C LEU A 73 -17.55 -12.40 -5.50
N TRP A 74 -17.06 -11.25 -5.01
CA TRP A 74 -17.78 -10.42 -4.07
C TRP A 74 -18.99 -9.73 -4.72
N ASP A 75 -18.82 -9.17 -5.92
CA ASP A 75 -19.90 -8.57 -6.72
C ASP A 75 -21.01 -9.59 -7.00
N GLU A 76 -20.63 -10.81 -7.40
CA GLU A 76 -21.59 -11.91 -7.60
C GLU A 76 -22.41 -12.19 -6.35
N VAL A 77 -21.77 -12.20 -5.18
CA VAL A 77 -22.44 -12.46 -3.90
C VAL A 77 -23.35 -11.29 -3.49
N GLN A 78 -22.96 -10.05 -3.76
CA GLN A 78 -23.76 -8.85 -3.48
C GLN A 78 -25.06 -8.81 -4.30
N LEU A 79 -25.07 -9.33 -5.53
CA LEU A 79 -26.27 -9.38 -6.39
C LEU A 79 -27.44 -10.15 -5.77
N PHE A 80 -27.17 -11.03 -4.81
CA PHE A 80 -28.21 -11.83 -4.16
C PHE A 80 -28.90 -11.13 -2.98
N GLY A 81 -28.49 -9.91 -2.61
CA GLY A 81 -29.21 -9.04 -1.67
C GLY A 81 -29.15 -9.46 -0.19
N PHE A 82 -28.14 -10.24 0.20
CA PHE A 82 -27.91 -10.59 1.61
C PHE A 82 -27.18 -9.47 2.35
N ASN A 83 -27.47 -9.34 3.65
CA ASN A 83 -26.66 -8.49 4.52
C ASN A 83 -25.32 -9.19 4.83
N LEU A 84 -24.24 -8.69 4.25
CA LEU A 84 -22.89 -9.24 4.36
C LEU A 84 -21.89 -8.21 4.91
N THR A 85 -22.37 -7.22 5.65
CA THR A 85 -21.52 -6.18 6.29
C THR A 85 -20.45 -6.77 7.21
N TRP A 86 -20.69 -7.97 7.75
CA TRP A 86 -19.70 -8.68 8.57
C TRP A 86 -18.48 -9.18 7.76
N LEU A 87 -18.61 -9.39 6.45
CA LEU A 87 -17.54 -9.92 5.59
C LEU A 87 -16.74 -8.80 4.90
N GLU A 88 -17.37 -7.65 4.69
CA GLU A 88 -16.79 -6.44 4.08
C GLU A 88 -15.39 -6.06 4.60
N PRO A 89 -15.12 -5.96 5.92
CA PRO A 89 -13.77 -5.59 6.41
C PRO A 89 -12.68 -6.60 6.02
N TYR A 90 -13.03 -7.87 5.86
CA TYR A 90 -12.09 -8.90 5.43
C TYR A 90 -11.79 -8.82 3.93
N ILE A 91 -12.78 -8.45 3.12
CA ILE A 91 -12.63 -8.21 1.68
C ILE A 91 -11.75 -6.98 1.47
N GLU A 92 -12.08 -5.86 2.12
CA GLU A 92 -11.27 -4.63 2.05
C GLU A 92 -9.82 -4.88 2.48
N SER A 93 -9.63 -5.58 3.60
CA SER A 93 -8.30 -5.94 4.07
C SER A 93 -7.54 -6.80 3.06
N ALA A 94 -8.21 -7.75 2.39
CA ALA A 94 -7.60 -8.62 1.39
C ALA A 94 -7.22 -7.87 0.11
N LEU A 95 -8.06 -6.93 -0.34
CA LEU A 95 -7.81 -6.09 -1.51
C LEU A 95 -6.66 -5.10 -1.27
N ASN A 96 -6.47 -4.65 -0.03
CA ASN A 96 -5.39 -3.73 0.33
C ASN A 96 -4.02 -4.40 0.56
N VAL A 97 -3.93 -5.74 0.44
CA VAL A 97 -2.68 -6.48 0.68
C VAL A 97 -1.54 -6.02 -0.24
N GLU A 98 -1.84 -5.74 -1.52
CA GLU A 98 -0.83 -5.27 -2.49
C GLU A 98 -0.16 -3.97 -2.01
N ALA A 99 -0.96 -2.96 -1.65
CA ALA A 99 -0.46 -1.69 -1.14
C ALA A 99 0.28 -1.84 0.21
N TYR A 100 -0.18 -2.75 1.08
CA TYR A 100 0.53 -3.08 2.31
C TYR A 100 1.91 -3.69 2.03
N MET A 101 2.01 -4.63 1.10
CA MET A 101 3.30 -5.26 0.73
C MET A 101 4.27 -4.24 0.12
N GLU A 102 3.79 -3.36 -0.77
CA GLU A 102 4.61 -2.28 -1.31
C GLU A 102 5.15 -1.37 -0.19
N LYS A 103 4.30 -0.99 0.76
CA LYS A 103 4.71 -0.17 1.91
C LYS A 103 5.72 -0.90 2.79
N ALA A 104 5.53 -2.20 3.02
CA ALA A 104 6.45 -3.02 3.80
C ALA A 104 7.85 -3.10 3.16
N GLU A 105 7.93 -3.26 1.83
CA GLU A 105 9.20 -3.27 1.11
C GLU A 105 9.87 -1.88 1.12
N LYS A 106 9.09 -0.80 0.96
CA LYS A 106 9.59 0.57 1.12
C LYS A 106 10.20 0.79 2.51
N VAL A 107 9.50 0.38 3.58
CA VAL A 107 9.99 0.48 4.96
C VAL A 107 11.29 -0.30 5.14
N LYS A 108 11.39 -1.51 4.59
CA LYS A 108 12.61 -2.33 4.66
C LYS A 108 13.80 -1.65 3.98
N ASN A 109 13.60 -1.05 2.81
CA ASN A 109 14.68 -0.34 2.10
C ASN A 109 15.08 0.96 2.81
N LEU A 110 14.11 1.73 3.30
CA LEU A 110 14.36 2.92 4.14
C LEU A 110 15.17 2.57 5.39
N LYS A 111 14.84 1.47 6.08
CA LYS A 111 15.62 1.00 7.24
C LYS A 111 17.07 0.72 6.90
N LYS A 112 17.37 0.10 5.74
CA LYS A 112 18.75 -0.11 5.29
C LYS A 112 19.48 1.21 5.09
N HIS A 113 18.85 2.15 4.38
CA HIS A 113 19.45 3.47 4.12
C HIS A 113 19.73 4.25 5.41
N VAL A 114 18.83 4.16 6.40
CA VAL A 114 19.05 4.79 7.71
C VAL A 114 20.30 4.21 8.39
N VAL A 115 20.47 2.89 8.39
CA VAL A 115 21.66 2.23 8.96
C VAL A 115 22.94 2.62 8.23
N ASP A 116 22.89 2.75 6.90
CA ASP A 116 24.05 3.20 6.11
C ASP A 116 24.45 4.64 6.46
N LEU A 117 23.47 5.54 6.54
CA LEU A 117 23.69 6.95 6.94
C LEU A 117 24.22 7.08 8.37
N GLU A 118 23.72 6.28 9.31
CA GLU A 118 24.23 6.24 10.69
C GLU A 118 25.70 5.83 10.73
N ASN A 119 26.12 4.89 9.88
CA ASN A 119 27.51 4.48 9.76
C ASN A 119 28.39 5.57 9.15
N GLU A 120 27.93 6.23 8.09
CA GLU A 120 28.65 7.36 7.48
C GLU A 120 28.82 8.52 8.48
N LEU A 121 27.75 8.86 9.21
CA LEU A 121 27.80 9.89 10.25
C LEU A 121 28.83 9.55 11.33
N ARG A 122 28.90 8.29 11.75
CA ARG A 122 29.91 7.82 12.70
C ARG A 122 31.34 8.00 12.17
N ILE A 123 31.59 7.68 10.90
CA ILE A 123 32.90 7.89 10.26
C ILE A 123 33.26 9.37 10.19
N LEU A 124 32.31 10.22 9.76
CA LEU A 124 32.50 11.66 9.67
C LEU A 124 32.80 12.27 11.04
N LYS A 125 32.11 11.82 12.09
CA LYS A 125 32.37 12.25 13.46
C LYS A 125 33.79 11.91 13.91
N THR A 126 34.30 10.73 13.58
CA THR A 126 35.70 10.36 13.86
C THR A 126 36.69 11.23 13.07
N LYS A 127 36.44 11.48 11.78
CA LYS A 127 37.28 12.36 10.96
C LYS A 127 37.31 13.79 11.49
N LEU A 128 36.17 14.30 11.95
CA LEU A 128 36.06 15.62 12.56
C LEU A 128 36.93 15.71 13.82
N ALA A 129 36.82 14.73 14.73
CA ALA A 129 37.62 14.71 15.95
C ALA A 129 39.14 14.68 15.66
N VAL A 130 39.57 13.94 14.63
CA VAL A 130 40.97 13.94 14.19
C VAL A 130 41.36 15.32 13.64
N GLY A 131 40.51 15.94 12.81
CA GLY A 131 40.76 17.27 12.25
C GLY A 131 40.86 18.37 13.32
N GLU A 132 40.02 18.31 14.35
CA GLU A 132 40.06 19.22 15.51
C GLU A 132 41.41 19.13 16.24
N VAL A 133 41.89 17.91 16.51
CA VAL A 133 43.20 17.70 17.14
C VAL A 133 44.34 18.23 16.28
N VAL A 134 44.30 17.98 14.96
CA VAL A 134 45.33 18.47 14.02
C VAL A 134 45.34 20.00 13.97
N LEU A 135 44.17 20.64 13.97
CA LEU A 135 44.06 22.09 13.99
C LEU A 135 44.64 22.69 15.29
N ASP A 136 44.35 22.08 16.43
CA ASP A 136 44.87 22.53 17.73
C ASP A 136 46.40 22.38 17.84
N ILE A 137 46.98 21.34 17.21
CA ILE A 137 48.44 21.21 17.09
C ILE A 137 49.00 22.36 16.24
N ALA A 138 48.47 22.57 15.03
CA ALA A 138 48.95 23.61 14.12
C ALA A 138 48.84 25.03 14.73
N ARG A 139 47.81 25.28 15.54
CA ARG A 139 47.66 26.55 16.29
C ARG A 139 48.78 26.74 17.31
N ARG A 140 49.15 25.70 18.05
CA ARG A 140 50.25 25.76 19.03
C ARG A 140 51.59 25.96 18.34
N ASP A 141 51.84 25.24 17.26
CA ASP A 141 53.08 25.37 16.48
C ASP A 141 53.24 26.79 15.92
N LEU A 142 52.15 27.38 15.40
CA LEU A 142 52.14 28.77 14.93
C LEU A 142 52.45 29.76 16.07
N GLU A 143 51.80 29.60 17.22
CA GLU A 143 52.02 30.47 18.38
C GLU A 143 53.48 30.43 18.88
N GLU A 144 54.13 29.26 18.82
CA GLU A 144 55.55 29.11 19.17
C GLU A 144 56.45 29.87 18.19
N VAL A 145 56.19 29.75 16.88
CA VAL A 145 56.94 30.46 15.85
C VAL A 145 56.77 31.98 15.99
N GLU A 146 55.54 32.46 16.17
CA GLU A 146 55.24 33.89 16.35
C GLU A 146 55.97 34.49 17.56
N LYS A 147 56.02 33.77 18.69
CA LYS A 147 56.76 34.23 19.88
C LYS A 147 58.27 34.35 19.66
N SER A 148 58.83 33.51 18.78
CA SER A 148 60.25 33.51 18.45
C SER A 148 60.63 34.49 17.35
N PHE A 149 59.65 35.03 16.62
CA PHE A 149 59.86 35.91 15.48
C PHE A 149 59.97 37.37 15.93
N GLU A 150 61.19 37.91 15.93
CA GLU A 150 61.40 39.35 16.01
C GLU A 150 61.23 39.96 14.61
N GLU A 151 60.13 40.67 14.41
CA GLU A 151 59.87 41.41 13.18
C GLU A 151 60.92 42.53 13.03
N LYS A 152 61.82 42.38 12.05
CA LYS A 152 62.80 43.42 11.70
C LYS A 152 62.29 44.25 10.53
N ASP A 153 62.39 45.57 10.67
CA ASP A 153 62.14 46.50 9.58
C ASP A 153 63.15 46.25 8.45
N ILE A 154 62.62 45.86 7.29
CA ILE A 154 63.39 45.52 6.09
C ILE A 154 64.15 46.76 5.55
N ASN A 155 63.70 47.97 5.91
CA ASN A 155 64.35 49.22 5.51
C ASN A 155 65.37 49.75 6.54
N ALA A 156 65.59 49.06 7.66
CA ALA A 156 66.56 49.49 8.66
C ALA A 156 68.00 49.41 8.12
N GLU A 157 68.78 50.48 8.29
CA GLU A 157 70.18 50.52 7.86
C GLU A 157 71.01 49.45 8.60
N MET A 158 71.77 48.65 7.85
CA MET A 158 72.55 47.52 8.37
C MET A 158 73.84 47.93 9.12
N GLY A 159 74.07 49.23 9.27
CA GLY A 159 75.14 49.83 10.07
C GLY A 159 76.55 49.42 9.64
N TYR A 160 77.21 50.27 8.84
CA TYR A 160 78.67 50.31 8.83
C TYR A 160 79.19 51.74 8.60
N GLY A 161 79.86 52.28 9.63
CA GLY A 161 80.75 53.45 9.56
C GLY A 161 80.12 54.80 9.90
N THR A 162 80.60 55.42 11.00
CA THR A 162 80.66 56.89 11.16
C THR A 162 82.04 57.38 10.78
#